data_AF-A0A0B0SEY8-F1
#
_entry.id   AF-A0A0B0SEY8-F1
#
_cell.length_a   1.000
_cell.length_b   1.000
_cell.length_c   1.000
_cell.angle_alpha   90.00
_cell.angle_beta   90.00
_cell.angle_gamma   90.00
#
_symmetry.space_group_name_H-M   'P 1'
#
loop_
_entity.id
_entity.type
_entity.pdbx_description
1 polymer ?
#
loop_
_entity_poly.entity_id
_entity_poly.type
_entity_poly.pdbx_seq_one_letter_code
_entity_poly.pdbx_strand_id
1 'polypeptide(L)'
;MKRLLVVSAHAADFVWRAGGAIALTVQQGGEALVVALSYGERGESGELWKEPGQTLERVKAIRHEEASRAAEILGADFLPLDLGDYPLRVDEKALARLVEILVDFAPDILLTHTPQDPFNPDHPVAYQATEKARQLASGAGVASAFKTIKPPEFLLFEPHQP
;
A
#
# COMPACT_ATOMS: atom_id res chain seq x y z
N MET A 1 -2.46 -5.45 21.13
CA MET A 1 -3.13 -5.91 19.89
C MET A 1 -2.26 -5.42 18.73
N LYS A 2 -2.11 -6.21 17.67
CA LYS A 2 -1.16 -5.93 16.59
C LYS A 2 -1.76 -4.96 15.57
N ARG A 3 -0.95 -4.04 15.06
CA ARG A 3 -1.32 -3.10 13.99
C ARG A 3 -0.57 -3.45 12.72
N LEU A 4 -1.28 -3.81 11.67
CA LEU A 4 -0.73 -4.17 10.35
C LEU A 4 -0.96 -3.03 9.37
N LEU A 5 0.12 -2.51 8.79
CA LEU A 5 0.05 -1.59 7.65
C LEU A 5 0.48 -2.30 6.39
N VAL A 6 -0.38 -2.29 5.37
CA VAL A 6 -0.08 -2.80 4.04
C VAL A 6 0.08 -1.63 3.08
N VAL A 7 1.22 -1.53 2.40
CA VAL A 7 1.45 -0.54 1.35
C VAL A 7 1.49 -1.25 -0.01
N SER A 8 0.48 -0.95 -0.82
CA SER A 8 0.10 -1.57 -2.07
C SER A 8 0.44 -0.61 -3.23
N ALA A 9 1.11 -1.07 -4.29
CA ALA A 9 1.38 -0.24 -5.46
C ALA A 9 0.07 0.14 -6.16
N HIS A 10 -0.78 -0.86 -6.41
CA HIS A 10 -2.08 -0.74 -7.04
C HIS A 10 -3.19 -1.19 -6.07
N ALA A 11 -4.42 -0.75 -6.30
CA ALA A 11 -5.54 -0.96 -5.39
C ALA A 11 -5.96 -2.44 -5.23
N ALA A 12 -5.55 -3.33 -6.13
CA ALA A 12 -5.88 -4.75 -6.07
C ALA A 12 -4.80 -5.60 -5.38
N ASP A 13 -3.55 -5.13 -5.26
CA ASP A 13 -2.44 -5.99 -4.81
C ASP A 13 -2.63 -6.55 -3.42
N PHE A 14 -3.12 -5.74 -2.48
CA PHE A 14 -3.34 -6.20 -1.10
C PHE A 14 -4.32 -7.37 -1.02
N VAL A 15 -5.30 -7.45 -1.94
CA VAL A 15 -6.29 -8.54 -1.96
C VAL A 15 -5.58 -9.86 -2.26
N TRP A 16 -4.78 -9.87 -3.33
CA TRP A 16 -4.07 -11.07 -3.79
C TRP A 16 -2.95 -11.50 -2.86
N ARG A 17 -2.24 -10.51 -2.29
CA ARG A 17 -0.93 -10.73 -1.68
C ARG A 17 -0.97 -10.67 -0.14
N ALA A 18 -1.94 -9.96 0.42
CA ALA A 18 -2.01 -9.67 1.86
C ALA A 18 -3.35 -10.01 2.52
N GLY A 19 -4.39 -10.39 1.75
CA GLY A 19 -5.75 -10.59 2.27
C GLY A 19 -5.82 -11.55 3.47
N GLY A 20 -5.08 -12.66 3.40
CA GLY A 20 -5.00 -13.62 4.52
C GLY A 20 -4.35 -13.04 5.78
N ALA A 21 -3.28 -12.25 5.63
CA ALA A 21 -2.58 -11.61 6.75
C ALA A 21 -3.45 -10.51 7.41
N ILE A 22 -4.20 -9.76 6.59
CA ILE A 22 -5.16 -8.77 7.05
C ILE A 22 -6.28 -9.44 7.86
N ALA A 23 -6.97 -10.41 7.27
CA ALA A 23 -8.06 -11.12 7.93
C ALA A 23 -7.61 -11.78 9.24
N LEU A 24 -6.43 -12.41 9.25
CA LEU A 24 -5.88 -13.03 10.46
C LEU A 24 -5.59 -12.00 11.56
N THR A 25 -5.01 -10.85 11.19
CA THR A 25 -4.73 -9.76 12.13
C THR A 25 -6.02 -9.27 12.80
N VAL A 26 -7.05 -8.98 11.99
CA VAL A 26 -8.34 -8.49 12.46
C VAL A 26 -9.06 -9.54 13.31
N GLN A 27 -9.04 -10.81 12.89
CA GLN A 27 -9.65 -11.91 13.65
C GLN A 27 -9.01 -12.11 15.04
N GLN A 28 -7.73 -11.78 15.18
CA GLN A 28 -7.01 -11.79 16.47
C GLN A 28 -7.22 -10.53 17.32
N GLY A 29 -8.15 -9.64 16.92
CA GLY A 29 -8.44 -8.38 17.58
C GLY A 29 -7.43 -7.28 17.27
N GLY A 30 -6.61 -7.44 16.23
CA GLY A 30 -5.72 -6.39 15.73
C GLY A 30 -6.44 -5.38 14.84
N GLU A 31 -5.68 -4.37 14.41
CA GLU A 31 -6.13 -3.34 13.47
C GLU A 31 -5.32 -3.48 12.17
N ALA A 32 -5.97 -3.30 11.03
CA ALA A 32 -5.31 -3.32 9.72
C ALA A 32 -5.66 -2.07 8.91
N LEU A 33 -4.64 -1.47 8.30
CA LEU A 33 -4.76 -0.35 7.37
C LEU A 33 -4.10 -0.72 6.05
N VAL A 34 -4.81 -0.51 4.95
CA VAL A 34 -4.29 -0.64 3.60
C VAL A 34 -4.10 0.74 2.98
N VAL A 35 -2.90 1.03 2.50
CA VAL A 35 -2.58 2.21 1.71
C VAL A 35 -2.29 1.78 0.28
N ALA A 36 -3.11 2.23 -0.67
CA ALA A 36 -2.84 2.04 -2.09
C ALA A 36 -2.22 3.30 -2.69
N LEU A 37 -1.04 3.18 -3.28
CA LEU A 37 -0.33 4.31 -3.90
C LEU A 37 -1.04 4.78 -5.17
N SER A 38 -1.63 3.85 -5.92
CA SER A 38 -2.42 4.13 -7.13
C SER A 38 -3.63 3.19 -7.23
N TYR A 39 -4.49 3.40 -8.22
CA TYR A 39 -5.61 2.49 -8.46
C TYR A 39 -5.27 1.33 -9.40
N GLY A 40 -4.07 1.30 -10.00
CA GLY A 40 -3.80 0.37 -11.11
C GLY A 40 -4.65 0.70 -12.35
N GLU A 41 -4.98 1.97 -12.51
CA GLU A 41 -5.95 2.43 -13.48
C GLU A 41 -5.45 2.34 -14.93
N ARG A 42 -4.14 2.23 -15.17
CA ARG A 42 -3.56 2.05 -16.51
C ARG A 42 -3.02 0.64 -16.73
N GLY A 43 -2.22 0.14 -15.81
CA GLY A 43 -1.47 -1.12 -15.94
C GLY A 43 -2.25 -2.37 -15.55
N GLU A 44 -3.16 -2.27 -14.57
CA GLU A 44 -3.84 -3.43 -13.98
C GLU A 44 -5.36 -3.44 -14.19
N SER A 45 -5.86 -2.57 -15.08
CA SER A 45 -7.30 -2.44 -15.39
C SER A 45 -7.63 -2.80 -16.85
N GLY A 46 -6.85 -3.68 -17.48
CA GLY A 46 -6.94 -4.00 -18.91
C GLY A 46 -8.34 -4.42 -19.39
N GLU A 47 -9.11 -5.18 -18.59
CA GLU A 47 -10.48 -5.54 -18.96
C GLU A 47 -11.45 -4.34 -18.95
N LEU A 48 -11.29 -3.39 -18.03
CA LEU A 48 -12.14 -2.19 -18.01
C LEU A 48 -11.88 -1.30 -19.23
N TRP A 49 -10.64 -1.25 -19.72
CA TRP A 49 -10.27 -0.48 -20.90
C TRP A 49 -10.85 -1.02 -22.21
N LYS A 50 -11.46 -2.21 -22.20
CA LYS A 50 -12.20 -2.74 -23.37
C LYS A 50 -13.57 -2.10 -23.56
N GLU A 51 -14.08 -1.39 -22.55
CA GLU A 51 -15.37 -0.70 -22.62
C GLU A 51 -15.31 0.52 -23.58
N PRO A 52 -16.21 0.63 -24.58
CA PRO A 52 -16.24 1.79 -25.46
C PRO A 52 -16.51 3.10 -24.71
N GLY A 53 -15.65 4.10 -24.92
CA GLY A 53 -15.80 5.41 -24.26
C GLY A 53 -15.32 5.44 -22.80
N GLN A 54 -14.59 4.42 -22.35
CA GLN A 54 -14.00 4.36 -21.01
C GLN A 54 -13.12 5.58 -20.72
N THR A 55 -13.13 6.05 -19.46
CA THR A 55 -12.26 7.14 -19.00
C THR A 55 -11.43 6.73 -17.80
N LEU A 56 -10.32 7.45 -17.58
CA LEU A 56 -9.43 7.20 -16.45
C LEU A 56 -10.18 7.36 -15.12
N GLU A 57 -11.01 8.40 -15.02
CA GLU A 57 -11.81 8.71 -13.83
C GLU A 57 -12.81 7.59 -13.52
N ARG A 58 -13.43 7.01 -14.56
CA ARG A 58 -14.37 5.90 -14.38
C ARG A 58 -13.65 4.63 -13.94
N VAL A 59 -12.48 4.32 -14.51
CA VAL A 59 -11.64 3.21 -14.06
C VAL A 59 -11.24 3.37 -12.60
N LYS A 60 -10.75 4.56 -12.20
CA LYS A 60 -10.43 4.88 -10.81
C LYS A 60 -11.62 4.70 -9.87
N ALA A 61 -12.79 5.19 -10.27
CA ALA A 61 -14.01 5.06 -9.47
C ALA A 61 -14.39 3.59 -9.22
N ILE A 62 -14.31 2.74 -10.26
CA ILE A 62 -14.58 1.30 -10.13
C ILE A 62 -13.54 0.64 -9.21
N ARG A 63 -12.25 0.92 -9.42
CA ARG A 63 -11.16 0.39 -8.57
C ARG A 63 -11.28 0.84 -7.12
N HIS A 64 -11.70 2.08 -6.87
CA HIS A 64 -11.97 2.59 -5.54
C HIS A 64 -13.10 1.82 -4.85
N GLU A 65 -14.22 1.61 -5.53
CA GLU A 65 -15.37 0.87 -4.99
C GLU A 65 -14.97 -0.57 -4.64
N GLU A 66 -14.28 -1.25 -5.55
CA GLU A 66 -13.83 -2.62 -5.33
C GLU A 66 -12.84 -2.76 -4.18
N ALA A 67 -11.82 -1.90 -4.14
CA ALA A 67 -10.79 -1.96 -3.10
C ALA A 67 -11.36 -1.59 -1.72
N SER A 68 -12.23 -0.57 -1.65
CA SER A 68 -12.90 -0.19 -0.40
C SER A 68 -13.79 -1.32 0.12
N ARG A 69 -14.56 -1.96 -0.77
CA ARG A 69 -15.40 -3.11 -0.40
C ARG A 69 -14.57 -4.33 0.01
N ALA A 70 -13.46 -4.59 -0.66
CA ALA A 70 -12.55 -5.68 -0.29
C ALA A 70 -11.94 -5.45 1.10
N ALA A 71 -11.50 -4.22 1.41
CA ALA A 71 -10.99 -3.86 2.72
C ALA A 71 -12.07 -3.99 3.81
N GLU A 72 -13.30 -3.52 3.55
CA GLU A 72 -14.45 -3.69 4.46
C GLU A 72 -14.71 -5.16 4.78
N ILE A 73 -14.72 -6.03 3.76
CA ILE A 73 -14.90 -7.49 3.95
C ILE A 73 -13.80 -8.08 4.84
N LEU A 74 -12.57 -7.60 4.72
CA LEU A 74 -11.44 -8.05 5.53
C LEU A 74 -11.38 -7.38 6.91
N GLY A 75 -12.24 -6.40 7.19
CA GLY A 75 -12.26 -5.62 8.42
C GLY A 75 -11.09 -4.65 8.55
N ALA A 76 -10.57 -4.14 7.43
CA ALA A 76 -9.48 -3.18 7.38
C ALA A 76 -9.94 -1.81 6.88
N ASP A 77 -9.23 -0.76 7.28
CA ASP A 77 -9.38 0.56 6.68
C ASP A 77 -8.63 0.64 5.34
N PHE A 78 -9.16 1.43 4.40
CA PHE A 78 -8.56 1.65 3.08
C PHE A 78 -8.28 3.13 2.83
N LEU A 79 -7.05 3.44 2.42
CA LEU A 79 -6.58 4.79 2.13
C LEU A 79 -5.86 4.88 0.77
N PRO A 80 -6.52 5.38 -0.29
CA PRO A 80 -5.88 5.60 -1.58
C PRO A 80 -5.11 6.94 -1.60
N LEU A 81 -3.93 6.95 -2.21
CA LEU A 81 -3.14 8.18 -2.45
C LEU A 81 -3.30 8.74 -3.87
N ASP A 82 -3.80 7.94 -4.80
CA ASP A 82 -4.11 8.33 -6.19
C ASP A 82 -2.93 9.01 -6.93
N LEU A 83 -1.73 8.42 -6.83
CA LEU A 83 -0.50 8.98 -7.41
C LEU A 83 -0.35 8.70 -8.91
N GLY A 84 -1.26 7.93 -9.50
CA GLY A 84 -1.14 7.40 -10.85
C GLY A 84 -0.25 6.16 -10.92
N ASP A 85 -0.50 5.32 -11.92
CA ASP A 85 0.29 4.14 -12.24
C ASP A 85 0.81 4.19 -13.69
N TYR A 86 1.80 3.34 -13.99
CA TYR A 86 2.37 3.16 -15.32
C TYR A 86 2.72 4.50 -16.02
N PRO A 87 3.63 5.32 -15.45
CA PRO A 87 4.48 5.00 -14.29
C PRO A 87 3.97 5.59 -12.96
N LEU A 88 4.09 4.81 -11.89
CA LEU A 88 3.97 5.29 -10.51
C LEU A 88 5.14 6.22 -10.16
N ARG A 89 4.83 7.38 -9.57
CA ARG A 89 5.82 8.34 -9.08
C ARG A 89 5.48 8.77 -7.66
N VAL A 90 6.43 8.58 -6.75
CA VAL A 90 6.32 9.07 -5.36
C VAL A 90 7.22 10.28 -5.22
N ASP A 91 6.63 11.47 -5.25
CA ASP A 91 7.35 12.72 -5.02
C ASP A 91 7.57 12.99 -3.51
N GLU A 92 8.22 14.10 -3.19
CA GLU A 92 8.50 14.49 -1.80
C GLU A 92 7.24 14.65 -0.96
N LYS A 93 6.14 15.15 -1.55
CA LYS A 93 4.87 15.36 -0.84
C LYS A 93 4.18 14.02 -0.55
N ALA A 94 4.16 13.11 -1.52
CA ALA A 94 3.63 11.76 -1.35
C ALA A 94 4.45 10.97 -0.32
N LEU A 95 5.78 11.09 -0.36
CA LEU A 95 6.65 10.47 0.64
C LEU A 95 6.39 11.02 2.04
N ALA A 96 6.29 12.35 2.19
CA ALA A 96 5.96 12.98 3.46
C ALA A 96 4.60 12.50 3.99
N ARG A 97 3.60 12.38 3.10
CA ARG A 97 2.29 11.84 3.46
C ARG A 97 2.36 10.39 3.93
N LEU A 98 3.16 9.55 3.28
CA LEU A 98 3.36 8.17 3.71
C LEU A 98 4.04 8.11 5.08
N VAL A 99 5.04 8.97 5.34
CA VAL A 99 5.69 9.09 6.66
C VAL A 99 4.68 9.48 7.75
N GLU A 100 3.81 10.46 7.50
CA GLU A 100 2.74 10.85 8.43
C GLU A 100 1.83 9.67 8.75
N ILE A 101 1.38 8.93 7.73
CA ILE A 101 0.54 7.74 7.92
C ILE A 101 1.24 6.71 8.81
N LEU A 102 2.53 6.45 8.58
CA LEU A 102 3.31 5.55 9.44
C LEU A 102 3.42 6.07 10.88
N VAL A 103 3.62 7.38 11.09
CA VAL A 103 3.76 7.96 12.43
C VAL A 103 2.45 7.98 13.20
N ASP A 104 1.33 8.20 12.51
CA ASP A 104 0.00 8.23 13.11
C ASP A 104 -0.54 6.81 13.35
N PHE A 105 -0.36 5.93 12.37
CA PHE A 105 -0.78 4.53 12.47
C PHE A 105 0.22 3.66 13.25
N ALA A 106 1.44 4.10 13.52
CA ALA A 106 2.47 3.40 14.31
C ALA A 106 2.38 1.85 14.25
N PRO A 107 2.54 1.25 13.05
CA PRO A 107 2.31 -0.18 12.86
C PRO A 107 3.32 -1.03 13.64
N ASP A 108 2.90 -2.23 14.03
CA ASP A 108 3.81 -3.28 14.49
C ASP A 108 4.45 -4.02 13.33
N ILE A 109 3.69 -4.19 12.23
CA ILE A 109 4.08 -4.93 11.03
C ILE A 109 3.79 -4.04 9.82
N LEU A 110 4.78 -3.91 8.94
CA LEU A 110 4.68 -3.21 7.67
C LEU A 110 4.94 -4.19 6.53
N LEU A 111 3.99 -4.26 5.60
CA LEU A 111 3.97 -5.21 4.51
C LEU A 111 3.92 -4.50 3.15
N THR A 112 4.78 -4.86 2.19
CA THR A 112 4.79 -4.26 0.84
C THR A 112 5.40 -5.21 -0.21
N HIS A 113 5.60 -4.74 -1.44
CA HIS A 113 6.17 -5.48 -2.57
C HIS A 113 7.66 -5.80 -2.39
N THR A 114 8.24 -6.57 -3.31
CA THR A 114 9.70 -6.81 -3.39
C THR A 114 10.46 -5.65 -4.06
N PRO A 115 11.77 -5.51 -3.79
CA PRO A 115 12.61 -4.47 -4.39
C PRO A 115 12.92 -4.70 -5.88
N GLN A 116 12.63 -5.90 -6.40
CA GLN A 116 12.75 -6.26 -7.81
C GLN A 116 11.44 -6.91 -8.26
N ASP A 117 10.99 -6.52 -9.45
CA ASP A 117 9.90 -7.16 -10.16
C ASP A 117 10.16 -7.02 -11.68
N PRO A 118 10.34 -8.12 -12.44
CA PRO A 118 10.57 -8.05 -13.88
C PRO A 118 9.30 -7.79 -14.70
N PHE A 119 8.12 -7.84 -14.08
CA PHE A 119 6.82 -7.74 -14.76
C PHE A 119 6.11 -6.41 -14.52
N ASN A 120 6.23 -5.84 -13.33
CA ASN A 120 5.56 -4.59 -12.97
C ASN A 120 6.57 -3.53 -12.47
N PRO A 121 6.80 -2.44 -13.23
CA PRO A 121 7.78 -1.43 -12.86
C PRO A 121 7.38 -0.58 -11.65
N ASP A 122 6.10 -0.59 -11.26
CA ASP A 122 5.59 0.21 -10.14
C ASP A 122 5.81 -0.48 -8.78
N HIS A 123 5.89 -1.82 -8.75
CA HIS A 123 6.10 -2.58 -7.50
C HIS A 123 7.42 -2.22 -6.80
N PRO A 124 8.59 -2.16 -7.49
CA PRO A 124 9.83 -1.70 -6.87
C PRO A 124 9.75 -0.26 -6.37
N VAL A 125 8.97 0.61 -7.03
CA VAL A 125 8.76 2.00 -6.59
C VAL A 125 8.00 2.03 -5.26
N ALA A 126 6.95 1.20 -5.12
CA ALA A 126 6.21 1.07 -3.87
C ALA A 126 7.09 0.53 -2.74
N TYR A 127 7.94 -0.48 -3.00
CA TYR A 127 8.93 -0.96 -2.05
C TYR A 127 9.86 0.17 -1.58
N GLN A 128 10.48 0.89 -2.52
CA GLN A 128 11.47 1.93 -2.21
C GLN A 128 10.85 3.07 -1.40
N ALA A 129 9.64 3.51 -1.77
CA ALA A 129 8.89 4.53 -1.05
C ALA A 129 8.55 4.07 0.39
N THR A 130 8.09 2.84 0.53
CA THR A 130 7.73 2.27 1.84
C THR A 130 8.94 2.12 2.74
N GLU A 131 10.05 1.57 2.23
CA GLU A 131 11.29 1.44 2.99
C GLU A 131 11.82 2.81 3.42
N LYS A 132 11.83 3.79 2.51
CA LYS A 132 12.28 5.15 2.81
C LYS A 132 11.40 5.79 3.88
N ALA A 133 10.08 5.69 3.75
CA ALA A 133 9.14 6.23 4.72
C ALA A 133 9.30 5.57 6.09
N ARG A 134 9.50 4.25 6.14
CA ARG A 134 9.80 3.51 7.38
C ARG A 134 11.05 4.04 8.09
N GLN A 135 12.14 4.22 7.35
CA GLN A 135 13.41 4.73 7.90
C GLN A 135 13.26 6.15 8.48
N LEU A 136 12.52 7.01 7.78
CA LEU A 136 12.23 8.38 8.23
C LEU A 136 11.32 8.40 9.47
N ALA A 137 10.25 7.60 9.47
CA ALA A 137 9.30 7.53 10.58
C ALA A 137 9.91 6.95 11.86
N SER A 138 10.88 6.03 11.75
CA SER A 138 11.55 5.44 12.92
C SER A 138 12.84 6.16 13.33
N GLY A 139 13.21 7.25 12.63
CA GLY A 139 14.39 8.06 12.93
C GLY A 139 15.70 7.27 12.97
N ALA A 140 15.86 6.23 12.14
CA ALA A 140 17.00 5.31 12.18
C ALA A 140 17.36 4.74 13.58
N GLY A 141 16.42 4.73 14.54
CA GLY A 141 16.66 4.27 15.91
C GLY A 141 17.45 5.23 16.80
N VAL A 142 17.66 6.49 16.40
CA VAL A 142 18.32 7.53 17.21
C VAL A 142 17.31 8.52 17.81
N ALA A 143 17.71 9.21 18.87
CA ALA A 143 16.92 10.30 19.43
C ALA A 143 16.72 11.40 18.37
N SER A 144 15.46 11.78 18.11
CA SER A 144 15.10 12.71 17.05
C SER A 144 14.40 13.96 17.61
N ALA A 145 14.50 15.06 16.88
CA ALA A 145 13.77 16.30 17.17
C ALA A 145 12.28 16.24 16.78
N PHE A 146 11.84 15.15 16.15
CA PHE A 146 10.46 14.92 15.73
C PHE A 146 9.92 13.60 16.30
N LYS A 147 8.58 13.47 16.31
CA LYS A 147 7.89 12.24 16.74
C LYS A 147 8.34 11.07 15.87
N THR A 148 8.79 9.99 16.50
CA THR A 148 9.16 8.74 15.83
C THR A 148 8.33 7.58 16.37
N ILE A 149 8.32 6.49 15.61
CA ILE A 149 7.72 5.22 16.03
C ILE A 149 8.80 4.17 16.29
N LYS A 150 8.47 3.13 17.04
CA LYS A 150 9.29 1.90 17.07
C LYS A 150 9.35 1.35 15.65
N PRO A 151 10.52 0.95 15.13
CA PRO A 151 10.60 0.32 13.81
C PRO A 151 9.67 -0.91 13.73
N PRO A 152 8.74 -0.97 12.76
CA PRO A 152 7.91 -2.15 12.55
C PRO A 152 8.74 -3.32 12.03
N GLU A 153 8.26 -4.54 12.23
CA GLU A 153 8.70 -5.69 11.44
C GLU A 153 8.40 -5.40 9.96
N PHE A 154 9.42 -5.51 9.09
CA PHE A 154 9.29 -5.19 7.67
C PHE A 154 9.29 -6.48 6.86
N LEU A 155 8.13 -6.83 6.31
CA LEU A 155 7.88 -8.05 5.58
C LEU A 155 7.50 -7.71 4.14
N LEU A 156 7.84 -8.59 3.21
CA LEU A 156 7.56 -8.40 1.79
C LEU A 156 6.60 -9.49 1.31
N PHE A 157 5.71 -9.16 0.38
CA PHE A 157 4.95 -10.14 -0.40
C PHE A 157 5.38 -10.09 -1.86
N GLU A 158 5.54 -11.26 -2.46
CA GLU A 158 5.42 -11.54 -3.89
C GLU A 158 5.46 -13.07 -4.04
N PRO A 159 4.30 -13.77 -4.11
CA PRO A 159 4.29 -15.23 -4.12
C PRO A 159 4.85 -15.86 -5.41
N HIS A 160 5.17 -15.03 -6.42
CA HIS A 160 5.56 -15.46 -7.76
C HIS A 160 6.98 -15.02 -8.18
N GLN A 161 7.71 -14.32 -7.29
CA GLN A 161 9.12 -14.01 -7.51
C GLN A 161 9.98 -15.14 -6.94
N PRO A 162 10.80 -15.84 -7.75
CA PRO A 162 11.75 -16.86 -7.27
C PRO A 162 12.90 -16.27 -6.46
#